data_AF-A0A7V6SKV8-F1
#
_entry.id   AF-A0A7V6SKV8-F1
#
_cell.length_a   1.000
_cell.length_b   1.000
_cell.length_c   1.000
_cell.angle_alpha   90.00
_cell.angle_beta   90.00
_cell.angle_gamma   90.00
#
_symmetry.space_group_name_H-M   'P 1'
#
loop_
_entity.id
_entity.type
_entity.pdbx_description
1 polymer ?
#
loop_
_entity_poly.entity_id
_entity_poly.type
_entity_poly.pdbx_seq_one_letter_code
_entity_poly.pdbx_strand_id
1 'polypeptide(L)'
;MWILEIVDVATPLNLDQFGIRPLDTAFLIGILISPVLHLGFDHLISNTMALVVLGPLVALTTKRFWLVTAVVVLLGGIGVWLTGGPGTIHIGASGIVYGYAAFLVTHGFASRHPGRAVVGIIVALVYGGMVWGVLPIHAGVSWQAHLWGAVAGVAIAIYLGRRERRRSAPPPPRLRP
;
A
#
# COMPACT_ATOMS: atom_id res chain seq x y z
N MET A 1 4.57 1.38 15.10
CA MET A 1 3.25 0.73 15.21
C MET A 1 3.01 0.32 16.65
N TRP A 2 3.49 -0.84 17.12
CA TRP A 2 3.22 -1.34 18.48
C TRP A 2 3.52 -0.39 19.62
N ILE A 3 4.70 0.26 19.63
CA ILE A 3 5.03 1.25 20.67
C ILE A 3 4.04 2.42 20.66
N LEU A 4 3.62 2.88 19.48
CA LEU A 4 2.67 4.00 19.37
C LEU A 4 1.30 3.61 19.90
N GLU A 5 0.80 2.41 19.53
CA GLU A 5 -0.46 1.88 20.06
C GLU A 5 -0.44 1.74 21.58
N ILE A 6 0.64 1.20 22.13
CA ILE A 6 0.80 1.04 23.58
C ILE A 6 0.78 2.41 24.26
N VAL A 7 1.49 3.40 23.72
CA VAL A 7 1.50 4.77 24.25
C VAL A 7 0.11 5.39 24.14
N ASP A 8 -0.58 5.19 23.02
CA ASP A 8 -1.91 5.76 22.79
C ASP A 8 -2.93 5.22 23.79
N VAL A 9 -2.92 3.92 24.05
CA VAL A 9 -3.81 3.28 25.04
C VAL A 9 -3.41 3.61 26.48
N ALA A 10 -2.11 3.77 26.76
CA ALA A 10 -1.60 4.01 28.11
C ALA A 10 -1.64 5.49 28.55
N THR A 11 -1.94 6.42 27.65
CA THR A 11 -1.88 7.87 27.91
C THR A 11 -3.11 8.58 27.35
N PRO A 12 -3.49 9.77 27.86
CA PRO A 12 -4.59 10.55 27.30
C PRO A 12 -4.21 11.31 26.02
N LEU A 13 -3.09 10.99 25.35
CA LEU A 13 -2.53 11.79 24.26
C LEU A 13 -3.34 11.72 22.96
N ASN A 14 -4.13 10.65 22.74
CA ASN A 14 -4.94 10.44 21.53
C ASN A 14 -4.12 10.69 20.24
N LEU A 15 -3.08 9.90 20.03
CA LEU A 15 -2.17 9.94 18.90
C LEU A 15 -2.89 9.71 17.57
N ASP A 16 -4.03 9.01 17.58
CA ASP A 16 -4.88 8.79 16.40
C ASP A 16 -5.28 10.09 15.69
N GLN A 17 -5.34 11.20 16.44
CA GLN A 17 -5.68 12.51 15.89
C GLN A 17 -4.69 13.02 14.82
N PHE A 18 -3.49 12.44 14.73
CA PHE A 18 -2.45 12.78 13.75
C PHE A 18 -2.56 11.99 12.43
N GLY A 19 -3.66 11.24 12.23
CA GLY A 19 -3.97 10.59 10.97
C GLY A 19 -4.22 11.55 9.80
N ILE A 20 -4.56 10.99 8.64
CA ILE A 20 -4.92 11.80 7.47
C ILE A 20 -6.27 12.44 7.72
N ARG A 21 -6.32 13.78 7.65
CA ARG A 21 -7.56 14.57 7.66
C ARG A 21 -7.85 15.06 6.25
N PRO A 22 -8.94 14.62 5.60
CA PRO A 22 -9.22 14.98 4.22
C PRO A 22 -9.31 16.49 4.03
N LEU A 23 -8.65 16.99 2.98
CA LEU A 23 -8.60 18.39 2.55
C LEU A 23 -8.01 19.41 3.55
N ASP A 24 -7.59 18.97 4.73
CA ASP A 24 -6.94 19.82 5.72
C ASP A 24 -5.42 19.86 5.47
N THR A 25 -4.91 21.01 5.03
CA THR A 25 -3.49 21.19 4.70
C THR A 25 -2.59 21.23 5.93
N ALA A 26 -3.13 21.52 7.12
CA ALA A 26 -2.36 21.49 8.36
C ALA A 26 -1.98 20.06 8.77
N PHE A 27 -2.68 19.05 8.24
CA PHE A 27 -2.49 17.63 8.58
C PHE A 27 -1.89 16.80 7.44
N LEU A 28 -1.22 17.42 6.46
CA LEU A 28 -0.53 16.70 5.39
C LEU A 28 0.53 15.72 5.91
N ILE A 29 1.16 16.03 7.05
CA ILE A 29 2.09 15.11 7.71
C ILE A 29 1.43 13.78 8.09
N GLY A 30 0.11 13.78 8.30
CA GLY A 30 -0.69 12.57 8.54
C GLY A 30 -0.60 11.56 7.41
N ILE A 31 -0.26 11.96 6.17
CA ILE A 31 0.01 11.02 5.07
C ILE A 31 1.17 10.09 5.43
N LEU A 32 2.21 10.60 6.08
CA LEU A 32 3.38 9.83 6.47
C LEU A 32 3.20 9.08 7.79
N ILE A 33 2.42 9.66 8.71
CA ILE A 33 2.27 9.15 10.09
C ILE A 33 1.12 8.14 10.19
N SER A 34 0.02 8.33 9.46
CA SER A 34 -1.16 7.46 9.53
C SER A 34 -0.89 5.95 9.42
N PRO A 35 0.09 5.45 8.64
CA PRO A 35 0.32 4.02 8.55
C PRO A 35 0.84 3.39 9.85
N VAL A 36 1.36 4.18 10.79
CA VAL A 36 1.89 3.67 12.06
C VAL A 36 0.93 3.85 13.25
N LEU A 37 -0.15 4.58 13.08
CA LEU A 37 -1.24 4.79 14.04
C LEU A 37 -2.34 3.75 13.81
N HIS A 38 -2.97 3.23 14.87
CA HIS A 38 -4.01 2.20 14.76
C HIS A 38 -5.12 2.45 15.76
N LEU A 39 -6.34 2.06 15.38
CA LEU A 39 -7.49 2.11 16.27
C LEU A 39 -7.63 0.76 16.97
N GLY A 40 -6.90 0.57 18.07
CA GLY A 40 -6.96 -0.64 18.88
C GLY A 40 -6.06 -1.78 18.38
N PHE A 41 -5.76 -2.70 19.30
CA PHE A 41 -4.87 -3.84 19.05
C PHE A 41 -5.38 -4.80 17.98
N ASP A 42 -6.69 -5.00 17.83
CA ASP A 42 -7.24 -5.88 16.78
C ASP A 42 -6.89 -5.36 15.38
N HIS A 43 -7.03 -4.04 15.17
CA HIS A 43 -6.66 -3.40 13.91
C HIS A 43 -5.15 -3.52 13.67
N LEU A 44 -4.34 -3.25 14.69
CA LEU A 44 -2.88 -3.37 14.64
C LEU A 44 -2.40 -4.80 14.33
N ILE A 45 -2.95 -5.81 15.00
CA ILE A 45 -2.56 -7.22 14.85
C ILE A 45 -2.88 -7.69 13.43
N SER A 46 -4.09 -7.42 12.95
CA SER A 46 -4.52 -7.77 11.59
C SER A 46 -3.57 -7.18 10.52
N ASN A 47 -3.21 -5.91 10.68
CA ASN A 47 -2.29 -5.22 9.78
C ASN A 47 -0.87 -5.80 9.86
N THR A 48 -0.39 -6.05 11.08
CA THR A 48 0.92 -6.65 11.32
C THR A 48 1.02 -8.01 10.64
N MET A 49 0.02 -8.89 10.82
CA MET A 49 -0.02 -10.23 10.22
C MET A 49 0.04 -10.16 8.69
N ALA A 50 -0.71 -9.25 8.06
CA ALA A 50 -0.66 -9.11 6.61
C ALA A 50 0.70 -8.56 6.14
N LEU A 51 1.30 -7.60 6.86
CA LEU A 51 2.59 -7.01 6.52
C LEU A 51 3.78 -7.95 6.70
N VAL A 52 3.78 -8.83 7.72
CA VAL A 52 4.86 -9.83 7.86
C VAL A 52 4.86 -10.86 6.73
N VAL A 53 3.73 -11.06 6.05
CA VAL A 53 3.67 -11.90 4.84
C VAL A 53 3.99 -11.09 3.59
N LEU A 54 3.26 -10.01 3.32
CA LEU A 54 3.36 -9.27 2.06
C LEU A 54 4.66 -8.46 1.95
N GLY A 55 5.15 -7.89 3.05
CA GLY A 55 6.36 -7.08 3.07
C GLY A 55 7.60 -7.82 2.54
N PRO A 56 7.94 -9.00 3.11
CA PRO A 56 9.03 -9.83 2.59
C PRO A 56 8.80 -10.27 1.14
N LEU A 57 7.57 -10.60 0.74
CA LEU A 57 7.28 -10.95 -0.66
C LEU A 57 7.58 -9.79 -1.62
N VAL A 58 7.25 -8.55 -1.26
CA VAL A 58 7.63 -7.36 -2.06
C VAL A 58 9.16 -7.22 -2.09
N ALA A 59 9.83 -7.35 -0.95
CA ALA A 59 11.28 -7.22 -0.84
C ALA A 59 12.04 -8.27 -1.67
N LEU A 60 11.53 -9.50 -1.73
CA LEU A 60 12.08 -10.60 -2.54
C LEU A 60 11.74 -10.44 -4.03
N THR A 61 10.59 -9.85 -4.35
CA THR A 61 10.15 -9.64 -5.75
C THR A 61 10.89 -8.50 -6.44
N THR A 62 11.27 -7.45 -5.71
CA THR A 62 11.91 -6.25 -6.27
C THR A 62 12.97 -5.65 -5.34
N LYS A 63 14.08 -5.20 -5.94
CA LYS A 63 15.11 -4.38 -5.27
C LYS A 63 14.64 -2.95 -4.96
N ARG A 64 13.38 -2.62 -5.26
CA ARG A 64 12.78 -1.28 -5.13
C ARG A 64 11.74 -1.22 -4.00
N PHE A 65 11.86 -2.07 -2.98
CA PHE A 65 10.95 -2.13 -1.83
C PHE A 65 10.60 -0.75 -1.25
N TRP A 66 11.61 0.07 -0.93
CA TRP A 66 11.38 1.41 -0.37
C TRP A 66 10.68 2.37 -1.33
N LEU A 67 10.93 2.25 -2.63
CA LEU A 67 10.21 3.05 -3.63
C LEU A 67 8.75 2.62 -3.75
N VAL A 68 8.47 1.31 -3.72
CA VAL A 68 7.09 0.79 -3.71
C VAL A 68 6.36 1.30 -2.46
N THR A 69 6.99 1.18 -1.30
CA THR A 69 6.45 1.67 -0.01
C THR A 69 6.16 3.17 -0.07
N ALA A 70 7.14 3.97 -0.49
CA ALA A 70 7.01 5.42 -0.57
C ALA A 70 5.89 5.84 -1.53
N VAL A 71 5.79 5.20 -2.70
CA VAL A 71 4.70 5.50 -3.65
C VAL A 71 3.35 5.10 -3.07
N VAL A 72 3.23 3.93 -2.44
CA VAL A 72 1.97 3.50 -1.82
C VAL A 72 1.54 4.44 -0.69
N VAL A 73 2.46 4.84 0.18
CA VAL A 73 2.17 5.79 1.26
C VAL A 73 1.78 7.17 0.71
N LEU A 74 2.60 7.73 -0.19
CA LEU A 74 2.39 9.08 -0.69
C LEU A 74 1.19 9.17 -1.64
N LEU A 75 1.17 8.38 -2.71
CA LEU A 75 0.08 8.43 -3.69
C LEU A 75 -1.22 7.90 -3.09
N GLY A 76 -1.15 6.84 -2.27
CA GLY A 76 -2.30 6.32 -1.56
C GLY A 76 -2.86 7.34 -0.57
N GLY A 77 -1.99 7.93 0.27
CA GLY A 77 -2.40 8.92 1.26
C GLY A 77 -2.88 10.24 0.65
N ILE A 78 -2.31 10.70 -0.47
CA ILE A 78 -2.85 11.84 -1.23
C ILE A 78 -4.25 11.52 -1.76
N GLY A 79 -4.46 10.31 -2.29
CA GLY A 79 -5.79 9.87 -2.72
C GLY A 79 -6.82 9.90 -1.58
N VAL A 80 -6.45 9.40 -0.41
CA VAL A 80 -7.28 9.49 0.81
C VAL A 80 -7.52 10.94 1.20
N TRP A 81 -6.49 11.79 1.22
CA TRP A 81 -6.61 13.20 1.58
C TRP A 81 -7.58 13.96 0.65
N LEU A 82 -7.58 13.63 -0.64
CA LEU A 82 -8.46 14.25 -1.64
C LEU A 82 -9.90 13.73 -1.60
N THR A 83 -10.13 12.48 -1.19
CA THR A 83 -11.42 11.78 -1.40
C THR A 83 -12.07 11.23 -0.13
N GLY A 84 -11.39 11.34 1.01
CA GLY A 84 -11.93 10.97 2.31
C GLY A 84 -13.08 11.89 2.73
N GLY A 85 -13.92 11.40 3.64
CA GLY A 85 -15.09 12.14 4.11
C GLY A 85 -14.70 13.36 4.96
N PRO A 86 -15.37 14.52 4.82
CA PRO A 86 -15.15 15.66 5.71
C PRO A 86 -15.29 15.27 7.19
N GLY A 87 -14.40 15.78 8.05
CA GLY A 87 -14.42 15.51 9.49
C GLY A 87 -13.99 14.10 9.90
N THR A 88 -13.51 13.27 8.96
CA THR A 88 -12.98 11.93 9.26
C THR A 88 -11.45 11.96 9.45
N ILE A 89 -10.94 10.96 10.16
CA ILE A 89 -9.51 10.73 10.34
C ILE A 89 -9.21 9.31 9.88
N HIS A 90 -8.24 9.16 8.99
CA HIS A 90 -7.83 7.86 8.45
C HIS A 90 -6.46 7.46 9.00
N ILE A 91 -6.41 6.29 9.63
CA ILE A 91 -5.21 5.68 10.23
C ILE A 91 -5.15 4.18 9.90
N GLY A 92 -4.00 3.58 10.18
CA GLY A 92 -3.74 2.15 9.97
C GLY A 92 -2.87 1.89 8.74
N ALA A 93 -2.15 0.78 8.78
CA ALA A 93 -1.27 0.38 7.69
C ALA A 93 -2.00 -0.28 6.51
N SER A 94 -3.33 -0.36 6.52
CA SER A 94 -4.07 -1.20 5.58
C SER A 94 -3.94 -0.69 4.14
N GLY A 95 -3.80 0.63 3.94
CA GLY A 95 -3.43 1.17 2.63
C GLY A 95 -2.12 0.60 2.08
N ILE A 96 -1.12 0.36 2.93
CA ILE A 96 0.13 -0.33 2.56
C ILE A 96 -0.13 -1.79 2.21
N VAL A 97 -0.94 -2.49 3.02
CA VAL A 97 -1.32 -3.89 2.79
C VAL A 97 -1.97 -4.06 1.42
N TYR A 98 -2.97 -3.23 1.10
CA TYR A 98 -3.64 -3.22 -0.20
C TYR A 98 -2.69 -2.86 -1.34
N GLY A 99 -1.81 -1.87 -1.14
CA GLY A 99 -0.81 -1.51 -2.13
C GLY A 99 0.21 -2.61 -2.40
N TYR A 100 0.65 -3.34 -1.38
CA TYR A 100 1.57 -4.47 -1.54
C TYR A 100 0.91 -5.66 -2.25
N ALA A 101 -0.31 -6.02 -1.85
CA ALA A 101 -1.07 -7.08 -2.52
C ALA A 101 -1.28 -6.75 -4.01
N ALA A 102 -1.78 -5.55 -4.30
CA ALA A 102 -2.00 -5.08 -5.66
C ALA A 102 -0.70 -4.98 -6.47
N PHE A 103 0.39 -4.54 -5.84
CA PHE A 103 1.73 -4.51 -6.44
C PHE A 103 2.18 -5.92 -6.84
N LEU A 104 2.14 -6.89 -5.93
CA LEU A 104 2.65 -8.24 -6.19
C LEU A 104 1.87 -8.93 -7.31
N VAL A 105 0.54 -8.87 -7.27
CA VAL A 105 -0.34 -9.41 -8.32
C VAL A 105 0.00 -8.76 -9.65
N THR A 106 0.00 -7.42 -9.72
CA THR A 106 0.19 -6.69 -10.97
C THR A 106 1.60 -6.84 -11.51
N HIS A 107 2.61 -6.76 -10.65
CA HIS A 107 4.03 -6.81 -11.03
C HIS A 107 4.38 -8.19 -11.60
N GLY A 108 3.77 -9.25 -11.08
CA GLY A 108 3.93 -10.61 -11.59
C GLY A 108 3.66 -10.74 -13.08
N PHE A 109 2.59 -10.10 -13.57
CA PHE A 109 2.26 -10.07 -15.00
C PHE A 109 2.99 -8.96 -15.75
N ALA A 110 3.16 -7.79 -15.12
CA ALA A 110 3.81 -6.64 -15.75
C ALA A 110 5.28 -6.89 -16.08
N SER A 111 6.02 -7.67 -15.28
CA SER A 111 7.44 -7.93 -15.54
C SER A 111 7.68 -9.04 -16.57
N ARG A 112 6.66 -9.85 -16.93
CA ARG A 112 6.79 -11.06 -17.78
C ARG A 112 7.86 -12.05 -17.27
N HIS A 113 7.96 -12.19 -15.95
CA HIS A 113 8.90 -13.13 -15.32
C HIS A 113 8.11 -14.26 -14.63
N PRO A 114 8.32 -15.54 -14.98
CA PRO A 114 7.46 -16.64 -14.52
C PRO A 114 7.42 -16.75 -13.00
N GLY A 115 8.57 -16.66 -12.32
CA GLY A 115 8.62 -16.72 -10.85
C GLY A 115 7.82 -15.60 -10.16
N ARG A 116 7.76 -14.41 -10.76
CA ARG A 116 6.99 -13.29 -10.18
C ARG A 116 5.50 -13.43 -10.48
N ALA A 117 5.15 -14.00 -11.63
CA ALA A 117 3.77 -14.36 -11.96
C ALA A 117 3.21 -15.40 -10.97
N VAL A 118 4.00 -16.42 -10.62
CA VAL A 118 3.63 -17.41 -9.59
C VAL A 118 3.37 -16.74 -8.24
N VAL A 119 4.28 -15.86 -7.79
CA VAL A 119 4.07 -15.08 -6.55
C VAL A 119 2.77 -14.27 -6.62
N GLY A 120 2.53 -13.56 -7.73
CA GLY A 120 1.30 -12.78 -7.94
C GLY A 120 0.04 -13.63 -7.90
N ILE A 121 0.05 -14.82 -8.50
CA ILE A 121 -1.09 -15.76 -8.47
C ILE A 121 -1.34 -16.25 -7.04
N ILE A 122 -0.31 -16.65 -6.31
CA ILE A 122 -0.45 -17.10 -4.91
C ILE A 122 -1.05 -15.98 -4.05
N VAL A 123 -0.55 -14.75 -4.20
CA VAL A 123 -1.11 -13.59 -3.49
C VAL A 123 -2.56 -13.36 -3.88
N ALA A 124 -2.93 -13.45 -5.16
CA ALA A 124 -4.32 -13.30 -5.61
C ALA A 124 -5.24 -14.39 -5.02
N LEU A 125 -4.76 -15.62 -4.87
CA LEU A 125 -5.54 -16.71 -4.28
C LEU A 125 -5.73 -16.54 -2.77
N VAL A 126 -4.68 -16.16 -2.04
CA VAL A 126 -4.72 -16.03 -0.58
C VAL A 126 -5.41 -14.74 -0.14
N TYR A 127 -5.17 -13.64 -0.86
CA TYR A 127 -5.63 -12.29 -0.51
C TYR A 127 -6.72 -11.75 -1.44
N GLY A 128 -7.21 -12.52 -2.41
CA GLY A 128 -8.21 -12.07 -3.39
C GLY A 128 -9.49 -11.52 -2.78
N GLY A 129 -9.89 -12.04 -1.61
CA GLY A 129 -11.04 -11.54 -0.85
C GLY A 129 -10.91 -10.07 -0.41
N MET A 130 -9.69 -9.53 -0.35
CA MET A 130 -9.47 -8.10 -0.06
C MET A 130 -10.14 -7.18 -1.07
N VAL A 131 -10.43 -7.64 -2.29
CA VAL A 131 -11.11 -6.81 -3.30
C VAL A 131 -12.39 -6.16 -2.78
N TRP A 132 -13.11 -6.82 -1.86
CA TRP A 132 -14.34 -6.29 -1.28
C TRP A 132 -14.10 -5.14 -0.31
N GLY A 133 -12.93 -5.05 0.32
CA GLY A 133 -12.63 -3.98 1.26
C GLY A 133 -12.32 -2.63 0.61
N VAL A 134 -12.23 -2.55 -0.71
CA VAL A 134 -12.18 -1.25 -1.43
C VAL A 134 -13.57 -0.62 -1.59
N LEU A 135 -14.63 -1.30 -1.14
CA LEU A 135 -16.00 -0.81 -1.18
C LEU A 135 -16.44 -0.30 0.20
N PRO A 136 -17.37 0.67 0.27
CA PRO A 136 -17.89 1.22 1.52
C PRO A 136 -18.90 0.28 2.20
N ILE A 137 -18.51 -0.96 2.49
CA ILE A 137 -19.39 -2.00 3.04
C ILE A 137 -19.40 -1.99 4.58
N HIS A 138 -18.26 -1.66 5.19
CA HIS A 138 -18.09 -1.72 6.64
C HIS A 138 -17.90 -0.31 7.21
N ALA A 139 -18.79 0.08 8.13
CA ALA A 139 -18.67 1.35 8.85
C ALA A 139 -17.37 1.38 9.68
N GLY A 140 -16.74 2.55 9.75
CA GLY A 140 -15.46 2.74 10.46
C GLY A 140 -14.23 2.23 9.70
N VAL A 141 -14.40 1.52 8.58
CA VAL A 141 -13.29 1.07 7.74
C VAL A 141 -12.97 2.11 6.66
N SER A 142 -11.70 2.46 6.55
CA SER A 142 -11.19 3.37 5.52
C SER A 142 -11.08 2.67 4.15
N TRP A 143 -12.21 2.47 3.47
CA TRP A 143 -12.22 1.89 2.11
C TRP A 143 -11.44 2.77 1.12
N GLN A 144 -11.39 4.10 1.31
CA GLN A 144 -10.55 4.98 0.49
C GLN A 144 -9.06 4.66 0.64
N ALA A 145 -8.58 4.34 1.86
CA ALA A 145 -7.19 3.93 2.04
C ALA A 145 -6.88 2.62 1.31
N HIS A 146 -7.84 1.68 1.33
CA HIS A 146 -7.72 0.43 0.59
C HIS A 146 -7.68 0.66 -0.93
N LEU A 147 -8.62 1.45 -1.45
CA LEU A 147 -8.71 1.77 -2.87
C LEU A 147 -7.44 2.48 -3.36
N TRP A 148 -7.06 3.59 -2.73
CA TRP A 148 -5.94 4.40 -3.19
C TRP A 148 -4.59 3.73 -2.93
N GLY A 149 -4.48 2.94 -1.87
CA GLY A 149 -3.35 2.04 -1.65
C GLY A 149 -3.19 1.04 -2.81
N ALA A 150 -4.28 0.35 -3.18
CA ALA A 150 -4.27 -0.59 -4.31
C ALA A 150 -3.94 0.11 -5.64
N VAL A 151 -4.55 1.26 -5.93
CA VAL A 151 -4.25 2.07 -7.14
C VAL A 151 -2.77 2.44 -7.20
N ALA A 152 -2.19 2.90 -6.09
CA ALA A 152 -0.77 3.22 -6.03
C ALA A 152 0.12 1.99 -6.25
N GLY A 153 -0.24 0.84 -5.68
CA GLY A 153 0.41 -0.44 -5.89
C GLY A 153 0.40 -0.90 -7.35
N VAL A 154 -0.74 -0.81 -8.02
CA VAL A 154 -0.88 -1.10 -9.46
C VAL A 154 -0.01 -0.16 -10.29
N ALA A 155 -0.06 1.15 -10.00
CA ALA A 155 0.69 2.15 -10.74
C ALA A 155 2.20 1.88 -10.70
N ILE A 156 2.77 1.65 -9.50
CA ILE A 156 4.21 1.39 -9.37
C ILE A 156 4.61 0.01 -9.92
N ALA A 157 3.73 -0.99 -9.84
CA ALA A 157 3.96 -2.30 -10.46
C ALA A 157 4.09 -2.21 -11.98
N ILE A 158 3.18 -1.50 -12.64
CA ILE A 158 3.21 -1.29 -14.09
C ILE A 158 4.47 -0.54 -14.50
N TYR A 159 4.81 0.53 -13.76
CA TYR A 159 6.01 1.32 -14.03
C TYR A 159 7.29 0.48 -13.94
N LEU A 160 7.49 -0.26 -12.85
CA LEU A 160 8.68 -1.10 -12.65
C LEU A 160 8.74 -2.25 -13.65
N GLY A 161 7.62 -2.95 -13.88
CA GLY A 161 7.57 -4.05 -14.86
C GLY A 161 7.89 -3.58 -16.28
N ARG A 162 7.40 -2.40 -16.70
CA ARG A 162 7.75 -1.80 -18.00
C ARG A 162 9.24 -1.47 -18.09
N ARG A 163 9.84 -0.92 -17.03
CA ARG A 163 11.26 -0.56 -16.99
C ARG A 163 12.17 -1.78 -17.08
N GLU A 164 11.82 -2.86 -16.40
CA GLU A 164 12.59 -4.11 -16.46
C GLU A 164 12.56 -4.72 -17.86
N ARG A 165 11.38 -4.79 -18.50
CA ARG A 165 11.26 -5.27 -19.89
C ARG A 165 12.12 -4.48 -20.86
N ARG A 166 12.17 -3.15 -20.71
CA ARG A 166 13.03 -2.28 -21.55
C ARG A 166 14.52 -2.57 -21.37
N ARG A 167 14.94 -2.95 -20.15
CA ARG A 167 16.34 -3.29 -19.86
C ARG A 167 16.74 -4.68 -20.36
N SER A 168 15.78 -5.60 -20.48
CA SER A 168 16.00 -6.94 -21.01
C SER A 168 15.82 -7.04 -22.53
N ALA A 169 15.39 -5.97 -23.20
CA ALA A 169 15.19 -5.96 -24.65
C ALA A 169 16.55 -6.01 -25.38
N PRO A 170 16.68 -6.76 -26.49
CA PRO A 170 17.86 -6.72 -27.33
C PRO A 170 18.13 -5.28 -27.84
N PRO A 171 19.40 -4.87 -28.01
CA PRO A 171 19.70 -3.59 -28.65
C PRO A 171 19.12 -3.53 -30.07
N PRO A 172 18.73 -2.34 -30.55
CA PRO A 172 18.20 -2.20 -31.91
C PRO A 172 19.23 -2.67 -32.95
N PRO A 173 18.79 -3.17 -34.12
CA PRO A 173 19.70 -3.55 -35.19
C PRO A 173 20.61 -2.37 -35.55
N ARG A 174 21.93 -2.60 -35.60
CA ARG A 174 22.85 -1.59 -36.14
C ARG A 174 22.56 -1.46 -37.63
N LEU A 175 22.05 -0.31 -38.06
CA LEU A 175 22.03 0.05 -39.48
C LEU A 175 23.49 0.05 -39.95
N ARG A 176 23.85 -0.90 -40.82
CA ARG A 176 25.14 -0.85 -41.52
C ARG A 176 25.03 0.24 -42.60
N PRO A 177 26.01 1.16 -42.71
CA PRO A 177 26.03 2.17 -43.74
C PRO A 177 26.19 1.56 -45.13
#